data_AF-A0A392TGY3-F1
#
_entry.id   AF-A0A392TGY3-F1
#
_cell.length_a   1.000
_cell.length_b   1.000
_cell.length_c   1.000
_cell.angle_alpha   90.00
_cell.angle_beta   90.00
_cell.angle_gamma   90.00
#
_symmetry.space_group_name_H-M   'P 1'
#
loop_
_entity.id
_entity.type
_entity.pdbx_description
1 polymer ?
#
loop_
_entity_poly.entity_id
_entity_poly.type
_entity_poly.pdbx_seq_one_letter_code
_entity_poly.pdbx_strand_id
1 'polypeptide(L)'
;EENAKQQEKRKGWENECKVLEEAVLAARNEASDENLVKLLKLIHGYDSFREGQLEAIKNVLAGKSTMLILPTGAGKSLCYQLSALILPG
;
A
#
# COMPACT_ATOMS: atom_id res chain seq x y z
N GLU A 1 0.47 37.40 -0.86
CA GLU A 1 0.67 36.21 -1.72
C GLU A 1 1.26 35.00 -0.98
N GLU A 2 2.19 35.18 -0.04
CA GLU A 2 2.86 34.08 0.68
C GLU A 2 1.90 33.17 1.49
N ASN A 3 0.89 33.76 2.15
CA ASN A 3 -0.14 33.02 2.90
C ASN A 3 -1.01 32.10 2.04
N ALA A 4 -1.25 32.45 0.77
CA ALA A 4 -2.07 31.64 -0.13
C ALA A 4 -1.33 30.37 -0.57
N LYS A 5 -0.03 30.48 -0.90
CA LYS A 5 0.83 29.35 -1.29
C LYS A 5 1.05 28.36 -0.14
N GLN A 6 1.13 28.85 1.10
CA GLN A 6 1.27 28.01 2.29
C GLN A 6 0.00 27.19 2.56
N GLN A 7 -1.18 27.81 2.41
CA GLN A 7 -2.47 27.14 2.58
C GLN A 7 -2.72 26.09 1.50
N GLU A 8 -2.31 26.36 0.25
CA GLU A 8 -2.48 25.43 -0.87
C GLU A 8 -1.62 24.18 -0.73
N LYS A 9 -0.35 24.33 -0.31
CA LYS A 9 0.52 23.19 0.03
C LYS A 9 -0.04 22.32 1.16
N ARG A 10 -0.59 22.95 2.20
CA ARG A 10 -1.18 22.24 3.34
C ARG A 10 -2.41 21.42 2.93
N LYS A 11 -3.28 22.00 2.08
CA LYS A 11 -4.42 21.29 1.50
C LYS A 11 -4.00 20.12 0.60
N GLY A 12 -2.92 20.26 -0.16
CA GLY A 12 -2.36 19.18 -0.98
C GLY A 12 -1.96 17.97 -0.15
N TRP A 13 -1.18 18.20 0.91
CA TRP A 13 -0.77 17.15 1.85
C TRP A 13 -1.94 16.48 2.55
N GLU A 14 -2.92 17.26 3.04
CA GLU A 14 -4.12 16.72 3.68
C GLU A 14 -4.94 15.83 2.74
N ASN A 15 -5.03 16.19 1.46
CA ASN A 15 -5.69 15.36 0.46
C ASN A 15 -4.93 14.06 0.20
N GLU A 16 -3.60 14.10 0.08
CA GLU A 16 -2.77 12.91 -0.10
C GLU A 16 -2.90 11.93 1.07
N CYS A 17 -2.88 12.42 2.31
CA CYS A 17 -3.12 11.60 3.50
C CYS A 17 -4.48 10.92 3.47
N LYS A 18 -5.56 11.65 3.14
CA LYS A 18 -6.91 11.07 3.03
C LYS A 18 -6.99 9.98 1.98
N VAL A 19 -6.40 10.20 0.80
CA VAL A 19 -6.38 9.22 -0.28
C VAL A 19 -5.66 7.93 0.14
N LEU A 20 -4.56 8.07 0.89
CA LEU A 20 -3.83 6.91 1.41
C LEU A 20 -4.64 6.16 2.46
N GLU A 21 -5.26 6.85 3.42
CA GLU A 21 -6.10 6.26 4.45
C GLU A 21 -7.31 5.51 3.85
N GLU A 22 -7.98 6.12 2.87
CA GLU A 22 -9.09 5.50 2.13
C GLU A 22 -8.64 4.23 1.39
N ALA A 23 -7.46 4.26 0.75
CA ALA A 23 -6.92 3.11 0.05
C ALA A 23 -6.55 1.96 1.01
N VAL A 24 -5.98 2.28 2.17
CA VAL A 24 -5.70 1.30 3.24
C VAL A 24 -6.99 0.67 3.74
N LEU A 25 -8.03 1.49 4.01
CA LEU A 25 -9.32 1.00 4.47
C LEU A 25 -10.02 0.11 3.43
N ALA A 26 -9.97 0.48 2.16
CA ALA A 26 -10.50 -0.34 1.06
C ALA A 26 -9.79 -1.70 0.98
N ALA A 27 -8.46 -1.71 1.02
CA ALA A 27 -7.66 -2.94 0.99
C ALA A 27 -7.88 -3.82 2.23
N ARG A 28 -8.18 -3.22 3.39
CA ARG A 28 -8.52 -3.94 4.62
C ARG A 28 -9.89 -4.62 4.52
N ASN A 29 -10.87 -3.93 3.97
CA ASN A 29 -12.22 -4.47 3.80
C ASN A 29 -12.24 -5.58 2.74
N GLU A 30 -11.50 -5.38 1.65
CA GLU A 30 -11.38 -6.33 0.55
C GLU A 30 -9.98 -6.29 -0.07
N ALA A 31 -9.23 -7.38 0.09
CA ALA A 31 -7.91 -7.57 -0.50
C ALA A 31 -7.97 -7.95 -2.00
N SER A 32 -8.71 -7.17 -2.79
CA SER A 32 -8.79 -7.33 -4.25
C SER A 32 -7.48 -6.89 -4.93
N ASP A 33 -7.25 -7.37 -6.16
CA ASP A 33 -6.06 -6.99 -6.93
C ASP A 33 -6.01 -5.48 -7.14
N GLU A 34 -7.16 -4.89 -7.45
CA GLU A 34 -7.33 -3.46 -7.70
C GLU A 34 -6.98 -2.62 -6.47
N ASN A 35 -7.47 -3.00 -5.29
CA ASN A 35 -7.18 -2.30 -4.04
C ASN A 35 -5.70 -2.39 -3.67
N LEU A 36 -5.11 -3.57 -3.80
CA LEU A 36 -3.69 -3.80 -3.49
C LEU A 36 -2.76 -3.07 -4.49
N VAL A 37 -3.09 -3.05 -5.78
CA VAL A 37 -2.34 -2.30 -6.79
C VAL A 37 -2.47 -0.79 -6.58
N LYS A 38 -3.67 -0.30 -6.23
CA LYS A 38 -3.86 1.10 -5.88
C LYS A 38 -2.96 1.51 -4.71
N LEU A 39 -2.92 0.69 -3.66
CA LEU A 39 -2.10 0.96 -2.49
C LEU A 39 -0.59 0.88 -2.79
N LEU A 40 -0.18 -0.10 -3.61
CA LEU A 40 1.18 -0.23 -4.13
C LEU A 40 1.62 1.04 -4.86
N LYS A 41 0.77 1.57 -5.74
CA LYS A 41 1.04 2.78 -6.50
C LYS A 41 1.17 4.01 -5.60
N LEU A 42 0.29 4.15 -4.61
CA LEU A 42 0.31 5.29 -3.69
C LEU A 42 1.57 5.32 -2.79
N ILE A 43 2.06 4.17 -2.37
CA ILE A 43 3.19 4.09 -1.42
C ILE A 43 4.54 3.97 -2.14
N HIS A 44 4.61 3.13 -3.17
CA HIS A 44 5.87 2.78 -3.84
C HIS A 44 5.97 3.32 -5.27
N GLY A 45 4.88 3.85 -5.85
CA GLY A 45 4.87 4.36 -7.22
C GLY A 45 4.91 3.27 -8.31
N TYR A 46 4.64 2.01 -7.97
CA TYR A 46 4.63 0.90 -8.92
C TYR A 46 3.21 0.59 -9.42
N ASP A 47 3.09 0.29 -10.72
CA ASP A 47 1.81 -0.02 -11.36
C ASP A 47 1.43 -1.51 -11.26
N SER A 48 2.36 -2.39 -10.88
CA SER A 48 2.12 -3.83 -10.78
C SER A 48 3.05 -4.51 -9.79
N PHE A 49 2.55 -5.58 -9.17
CA PHE A 49 3.37 -6.49 -8.36
C PHE A 49 4.29 -7.33 -9.24
N ARG A 50 5.44 -7.71 -8.67
CA ARG A 50 6.26 -8.79 -9.25
C ARG A 50 5.66 -10.15 -8.91
N GLU A 51 6.13 -11.16 -9.63
CA GLU A 51 5.70 -12.54 -9.44
C GLU A 51 5.75 -12.97 -7.96
N GLY A 52 4.67 -13.62 -7.51
CA GLY A 52 4.50 -14.13 -6.14
C GLY A 52 4.22 -13.07 -5.06
N GLN A 53 4.47 -11.77 -5.29
CA GLN A 53 4.28 -10.74 -4.25
C GLN A 53 2.80 -10.57 -3.89
N LEU A 54 1.93 -10.42 -4.90
CA LEU A 54 0.49 -10.22 -4.72
C LEU A 54 -0.15 -11.40 -3.98
N GLU A 55 0.18 -12.62 -4.41
CA GLU A 55 -0.33 -13.84 -3.78
C GLU A 55 0.16 -13.98 -2.34
N ALA A 56 1.44 -13.69 -2.07
CA ALA A 56 1.98 -13.73 -0.71
C ALA A 56 1.28 -12.72 0.21
N ILE A 57 1.06 -11.49 -0.24
CA ILE A 57 0.32 -10.48 0.52
C ILE A 57 -1.10 -10.97 0.80
N LYS A 58 -1.83 -11.44 -0.22
CA LYS A 58 -3.20 -11.97 -0.04
C LYS A 58 -3.25 -13.14 0.94
N ASN A 59 -2.29 -14.06 0.89
CA ASN A 59 -2.24 -15.19 1.81
C ASN A 59 -1.99 -14.72 3.26
N VAL A 60 -1.11 -13.74 3.46
CA VAL A 60 -0.88 -13.11 4.78
C VAL A 60 -2.15 -12.43 5.29
N LEU A 61 -2.83 -11.64 4.44
CA LEU A 61 -4.08 -10.95 4.80
C LEU A 61 -5.23 -11.94 5.09
N ALA A 62 -5.21 -13.11 4.46
CA ALA A 62 -6.13 -14.20 4.74
C ALA A 62 -5.76 -15.03 5.98
N GLY A 63 -4.71 -14.66 6.73
CA GLY A 63 -4.26 -15.36 7.93
C GLY A 63 -3.58 -16.71 7.65
N LYS A 64 -3.12 -16.96 6.42
CA LYS A 64 -2.45 -18.22 6.04
C LYS A 64 -0.95 -18.15 6.32
N SER A 65 -0.40 -19.24 6.85
CA SER A 65 1.06 -19.43 6.95
C SER A 65 1.68 -19.40 5.55
N THR A 66 2.51 -18.39 5.30
CA THR A 66 3.05 -18.10 3.97
C THR A 66 4.56 -17.99 4.03
N MET A 67 5.26 -18.73 3.17
CA MET A 67 6.72 -18.63 3.00
C MET A 67 7.02 -17.98 1.65
N LEU A 68 7.64 -16.80 1.68
CA LEU A 68 8.02 -16.06 0.48
C LEU A 68 9.55 -16.11 0.30
N ILE A 69 10.00 -16.77 -0.76
CA ILE A 69 11.42 -16.84 -1.14
C ILE A 69 11.63 -15.97 -2.38
N LEU A 70 12.32 -14.87 -2.21
CA LEU A 70 12.74 -14.00 -3.32
C LEU A 70 14.23 -13.67 -3.17
N PRO A 71 14.98 -13.33 -4.24
CA PRO A 71 16.35 -12.84 -4.12
C PRO A 71 16.40 -11.46 -3.44
N THR A 72 17.59 -11.02 -3.05
CA THR A 72 17.81 -9.66 -2.53
C THR A 72 17.45 -8.63 -3.61
N GLY A 73 16.81 -7.52 -3.22
CA GLY A 73 16.35 -6.50 -4.17
C GLY A 73 15.04 -6.83 -4.91
N ALA A 74 14.47 -8.03 -4.71
CA ALA A 74 13.21 -8.41 -5.35
C ALA A 74 11.93 -7.91 -4.65
N GLY A 75 12.07 -7.14 -3.56
CA GLY A 75 10.91 -6.52 -2.89
C GLY A 75 10.24 -7.38 -1.82
N LYS A 76 10.98 -8.20 -1.08
CA LYS A 76 10.45 -8.90 0.11
C LYS A 76 9.91 -7.92 1.16
N SER A 77 10.65 -6.86 1.46
CA SER A 77 10.27 -5.85 2.44
C SER A 77 8.94 -5.16 2.10
N LEU A 78 8.69 -4.91 0.81
CA LEU A 78 7.43 -4.35 0.32
C LEU A 78 6.23 -5.23 0.69
N CYS A 79 6.37 -6.56 0.61
CA CYS A 79 5.29 -7.48 0.97
C CYS A 79 4.94 -7.38 2.46
N TYR A 80 5.95 -7.27 3.33
CA TYR A 80 5.73 -7.05 4.76
C TYR A 80 5.13 -5.68 5.07
N GLN A 81 5.65 -4.62 4.44
CA GLN A 81 5.20 -3.24 4.66
C GLN A 81 3.74 -3.05 4.26
N LEU A 82 3.35 -3.49 3.05
CA LEU A 82 1.96 -3.42 2.61
C LEU A 82 1.04 -4.22 3.53
N SER A 83 1.43 -5.45 3.89
CA SER A 83 0.63 -6.28 4.79
C SER A 83 0.44 -5.62 6.16
N ALA A 84 1.50 -5.04 6.73
CA ALA A 84 1.47 -4.37 8.04
C ALA A 84 0.60 -3.10 8.04
N LEU A 85 0.54 -2.37 6.92
CA LEU A 85 -0.34 -1.21 6.80
C LEU A 85 -1.82 -1.59 6.76
N ILE A 86 -2.14 -2.72 6.12
CA ILE A 86 -3.52 -3.18 5.93
C ILE A 86 -4.04 -3.85 7.20
N LEU A 87 -3.25 -4.70 7.85
CA LEU A 87 -3.68 -5.42 9.05
C LEU A 87 -3.96 -4.45 10.21
N PRO A 88 -4.98 -4.73 11.04
CA PRO A 88 -5.13 -4.02 12.31
C PRO A 88 -3.96 -4.38 13.24
N GLY A 89 -3.50 -3.39 14.01
CA GLY A 89 -2.52 -3.58 15.08
C GLY A 89 -3.13 -4.18 16.34
#